data_AF-A0A944V9N3-F1
#
_entry.id   AF-A0A944V9N3-F1
#
_cell.length_a   1.000
_cell.length_b   1.000
_cell.length_c   1.000
_cell.angle_alpha   90.00
_cell.angle_beta   90.00
_cell.angle_gamma   90.00
#
_symmetry.space_group_name_H-M   'P 1'
#
loop_
_entity.id
_entity.type
_entity.pdbx_description
1 polymer ?
#
loop_
_entity_poly.entity_id
_entity_poly.type
_entity_poly.pdbx_seq_one_letter_code
_entity_poly.pdbx_strand_id
1 'polypeptide(L)' 'VSALNQRGIRTHVRKADYFSGNILDPLEMDSCIRTSFCHYNTKAEVLTLLKALAEITQA' A
#
# COMPACT_ATOMS: atom_id res chain seq x y z
N VAL A 1 -4.36 -3.57 -5.66
CA VAL A 1 -3.27 -4.39 -5.05
C VAL A 1 -2.66 -5.45 -5.97
N SER A 2 -3.37 -5.93 -7.00
CA SER A 2 -2.88 -7.00 -7.89
C SER A 2 -1.49 -6.73 -8.50
N ALA A 3 -1.24 -5.52 -8.99
CA ALA A 3 0.04 -5.16 -9.63
C ALA A 3 1.26 -5.24 -8.68
N LEU A 4 1.08 -4.97 -7.38
CA LEU A 4 2.13 -5.11 -6.36
C LEU A 4 2.30 -6.58 -5.96
N ASN A 5 1.20 -7.31 -5.81
CA ASN A 5 1.23 -8.74 -5.48
C ASN A 5 1.95 -9.57 -6.56
N GLN A 6 1.76 -9.26 -7.85
CA GLN A 6 2.47 -9.91 -8.96
C GLN A 6 3.99 -9.70 -8.90
N ARG A 7 4.43 -8.59 -8.31
CA ARG A 7 5.85 -8.28 -8.06
C ARG A 7 6.37 -8.85 -6.74
N GLY A 8 5.60 -9.70 -6.06
CA GLY A 8 5.95 -10.28 -4.76
C GLY A 8 5.81 -9.33 -3.57
N ILE A 9 5.25 -8.13 -3.77
CA ILE A 9 5.09 -7.12 -2.72
C ILE A 9 3.72 -7.28 -2.08
N ARG A 10 3.69 -7.76 -0.82
CA ARG A 10 2.45 -7.92 -0.06
C ARG A 10 1.97 -6.59 0.50
N THR A 11 0.71 -6.26 0.23
CA THR A 11 0.04 -5.05 0.71
C THR A 11 -1.40 -5.36 1.14
N HIS A 12 -2.00 -4.47 1.93
CA HIS A 12 -3.38 -4.59 2.38
C HIS A 12 -4.20 -3.42 1.86
N VAL A 13 -5.42 -3.67 1.38
CA VAL A 13 -6.41 -2.61 1.16
C VAL A 13 -7.07 -2.26 2.48
N ARG A 14 -7.22 -0.98 2.77
CA ARG A 14 -8.11 -0.44 3.79
C ARG A 14 -9.25 0.27 3.08
N LYS A 15 -10.49 -0.06 3.45
CA LYS A 15 -11.68 0.59 2.90
C LYS A 15 -12.26 1.51 3.95
N ALA A 16 -13.01 2.52 3.53
CA ALA A 16 -13.84 3.33 4.40
C ALA A 16 -15.01 2.48 4.96
N ASP A 17 -14.67 1.55 5.84
CA ASP A 17 -15.59 0.60 6.47
C ASP A 17 -15.54 0.75 8.00
N TYR A 18 -16.20 -0.14 8.73
CA TYR A 18 -16.23 -0.11 10.19
C TYR A 18 -14.84 0.01 10.86
N PHE A 19 -13.78 -0.48 10.23
CA PHE A 19 -12.43 -0.49 10.80
C PHE A 19 -11.59 0.74 10.43
N SER A 20 -11.96 1.51 9.41
CA SER A 20 -11.11 2.60 8.90
C SER A 20 -11.88 3.82 8.37
N GLY A 21 -13.21 3.81 8.36
CA GLY A 21 -14.06 4.93 7.93
C GLY A 21 -13.82 6.19 8.75
N ASN A 22 -13.64 6.07 10.06
CA ASN A 22 -13.31 7.21 10.93
C ASN A 22 -12.00 7.94 10.57
N ILE A 23 -11.11 7.32 9.77
CA ILE A 23 -9.89 7.94 9.25
C ILE A 23 -10.06 8.34 7.79
N LEU A 24 -10.71 7.51 6.98
CA LEU A 24 -10.78 7.67 5.53
C LEU A 24 -11.92 8.58 5.06
N ASP A 25 -13.06 8.61 5.76
CA ASP A 25 -14.21 9.47 5.43
C ASP A 25 -13.84 10.96 5.52
N PRO A 26 -13.15 11.45 6.57
CA PRO A 26 -12.72 12.86 6.64
C PRO A 26 -11.68 13.25 5.60
N LEU A 27 -11.02 12.27 4.96
CA LEU A 27 -10.06 12.47 3.88
C LEU A 27 -10.69 12.33 2.49
N GLU A 28 -12.00 12.07 2.41
CA GLU A 28 -12.73 11.82 1.16
C GLU A 28 -12.12 10.66 0.33
N MET A 29 -11.64 9.62 1.01
CA MET A 29 -11.02 8.45 0.38
C MET A 29 -11.84 7.18 0.59
N ASP A 30 -12.38 6.58 -0.47
CA ASP A 30 -13.12 5.30 -0.34
C ASP A 30 -12.23 4.14 0.13
N SER A 31 -10.94 4.20 -0.21
CA SER A 31 -9.96 3.19 0.19
C SER A 31 -8.52 3.70 0.05
N CYS A 32 -7.59 3.00 0.70
CA CYS A 32 -6.16 3.19 0.50
C CYS A 32 -5.42 1.85 0.50
N ILE A 33 -4.22 1.85 -0.11
CA ILE A 33 -3.28 0.73 -0.02
C ILE A 33 -2.34 1.02 1.13
N ARG A 34 -2.17 0.04 2.03
CA ARG A 34 -1.25 0.11 3.15
C ARG A 34 -0.17 -0.95 3.02
N THR A 35 1.08 -0.53 3.07
CA THR A 35 2.24 -1.39 3.29
C THR A 35 2.68 -1.23 4.74
N SER A 36 2.82 -2.33 5.46
CA SER A 36 3.28 -2.33 6.86
C SER A 36 4.65 -3.00 6.93
N PHE A 37 5.57 -2.37 7.64
CA PHE A 37 6.94 -2.86 7.84
C PHE A 37 7.14 -3.31 9.29
N CYS A 38 8.13 -4.16 9.51
CA CYS A 38 8.59 -4.63 10.81
C CYS A 38 10.13 -4.63 10.86
N HIS A 39 10.71 -5.02 12.00
CA HIS A 39 12.15 -5.01 12.24
C HIS A 39 12.95 -5.97 11.34
N TYR A 40 12.28 -6.93 10.70
CA TYR A 40 12.90 -7.87 9.76
C TYR A 40 12.93 -7.37 8.32
N ASN A 41 12.30 -6.22 8.03
CA ASN A 41 12.36 -5.64 6.69
C ASN A 41 13.67 -4.90 6.45
N THR A 42 14.08 -4.83 5.18
CA THR A 42 15.35 -4.21 4.77
C THR A 42 15.13 -2.96 3.93
N LYS A 43 16.14 -2.09 3.88
CA LYS A 43 16.16 -0.93 2.98
C LYS A 43 16.05 -1.34 1.50
N ALA A 44 16.60 -2.51 1.14
CA ALA A 44 16.50 -3.04 -0.22
C ALA A 44 15.04 -3.37 -0.59
N GLU A 45 14.27 -3.97 0.32
CA GLU A 45 12.84 -4.22 0.11
C GLU A 45 12.04 -2.92 -0.04
N VAL A 46 12.36 -1.89 0.75
CA VAL A 46 11.75 -0.56 0.61
C VAL A 46 12.05 0.03 -0.77
N LEU A 47 13.30 -0.08 -1.26
CA LEU A 47 13.67 0.39 -2.59
C LEU A 47 12.90 -0.35 -3.69
N THR A 48 12.74 -1.68 -3.57
CA THR A 48 11.93 -2.49 -4.49
C THR A 48 10.47 -2.04 -4.50
N LEU A 49 9.88 -1.76 -3.34
CA LEU A 49 8.53 -1.19 -3.24
C LEU A 49 8.44 0.16 -3.98
N LEU A 50 9.35 1.09 -3.72
CA LEU A 50 9.31 2.43 -4.31
C LEU A 50 9.46 2.39 -5.84
N LYS A 51 10.34 1.53 -6.37
CA LYS A 51 10.48 1.31 -7.81
C LYS A 51 9.18 0.79 -8.42
N ALA A 52 8.58 -0.24 -7.81
CA ALA A 52 7.31 -0.78 -8.27
C ALA A 52 6.18 0.26 -8.25
N LEU A 53 6.11 1.11 -7.21
CA LEU A 53 5.13 2.19 -7.15
C LEU A 53 5.35 3.21 -8.26
N ALA A 54 6.59 3.66 -8.49
CA ALA A 54 6.92 4.58 -9.58
C ALA A 54 6.52 4.02 -10.95
N GLU A 55 6.85 2.76 -11.23
CA GLU A 55 6.45 2.08 -12.48
C GLU A 55 4.93 1.98 -12.65
N ILE A 56 4.18 1.81 -11.57
CA ILE A 56 2.72 1.66 -11.61
C ILE A 56 2.02 3.02 -11.78
N THR A 57 2.54 4.08 -11.16
CA THR A 57 1.85 5.38 -11.11
C THR A 57 2.34 6.39 -12.15
N GLN A 58 3.50 6.18 -12.76
CA GLN A 58 4.07 7.06 -13.79
C GLN A 58 3.89 6.50 -15.22
N ALA A 59 3.21 5.36 -15.36
CA ALA A 59 2.83 4.79 -16.65
C ALA A 59 1.59 5.48 -17.23
#